data_AF-A0A925G859-F1
#
_entry.id   AF-A0A925G859-F1
#
_cell.length_a   1.000
_cell.length_b   1.000
_cell.length_c   1.000
_cell.angle_alpha   90.00
_cell.angle_beta   90.00
_cell.angle_gamma   90.00
#
_symmetry.space_group_name_H-M   'P 1'
#
loop_
_entity.id
_entity.type
_entity.pdbx_description
1 polymer ?
#
loop_
_entity_poly.entity_id
_entity_poly.type
_entity_poly.pdbx_seq_one_letter_code
_entity_poly.pdbx_strand_id
1 'polypeptide(L)'
;MKCRYIFFFVFFFSFSAFSQNKLQPSQTLQRPKLVVGLVIDQMRWDYLYRYYERYGSAGFKRLLNEGFSCDNTQISYIPTYTACGHASLYTGSVPSINGIAGNDWIVQSTGKHMYCTSDSTVQSVGTTSTAGKMSPKNLLSSTITDELKLATNFRSKVIGISLKDRGGILPAGHSADAAYWYDDLTGNWITSTYYRANLPTWVETFNNQKLVDKYLSQKWTTLYPLETYKQSSPDNSPRYEGKYPKEPSPVFPHDIPAYRSSNASTIRNTHWGNTLTFDFAKSALQSEGLGKSGQTDFLAISLSSTDYLGHQFGPNSVEIEDMYLRLDKDIASFLNYLDTSVGKG
;
A
#
# COMPACT_ATOMS: atom_id res chain seq x y z
N MET A 1 -78.85 -8.07 72.64
CA MET A 1 -77.86 -8.49 71.62
C MET A 1 -77.39 -7.24 70.88
N LYS A 2 -76.14 -6.79 71.11
CA LYS A 2 -75.55 -5.63 70.41
C LYS A 2 -74.56 -6.16 69.37
N CYS A 3 -74.86 -5.99 68.09
CA CYS A 3 -74.01 -6.42 66.98
C CYS A 3 -72.90 -5.39 66.77
N ARG A 4 -71.63 -5.80 66.88
CA ARG A 4 -70.45 -4.97 66.59
C ARG A 4 -69.98 -5.28 65.17
N TYR A 5 -70.04 -4.30 64.27
CA TYR A 5 -69.43 -4.39 62.94
C TYR A 5 -67.97 -3.94 63.01
N ILE A 6 -67.05 -4.81 62.60
CA ILE A 6 -65.61 -4.54 62.48
C ILE A 6 -65.35 -4.15 61.02
N PHE A 7 -64.92 -2.91 60.78
CA PHE A 7 -64.45 -2.45 59.47
C PHE A 7 -62.98 -2.82 59.29
N PHE A 8 -62.67 -3.68 58.32
CA PHE A 8 -61.30 -4.00 57.89
C PHE A 8 -60.86 -2.97 56.83
N PHE A 9 -59.90 -2.11 57.17
CA PHE A 9 -59.26 -1.21 56.21
C PHE A 9 -58.11 -1.96 55.53
N VAL A 10 -58.28 -2.32 54.25
CA VAL A 10 -57.22 -2.92 53.43
C VAL A 10 -56.41 -1.79 52.81
N PHE A 11 -55.18 -1.58 53.31
CA PHE A 11 -54.21 -0.66 52.72
C PHE A 11 -53.57 -1.33 51.49
N PHE A 12 -53.92 -0.89 50.29
CA PHE A 12 -53.21 -1.25 49.06
C PHE A 12 -51.91 -0.44 48.98
N PHE A 13 -50.77 -1.07 49.29
CA PHE A 13 -49.46 -0.51 48.96
C PHE A 13 -49.17 -0.76 47.47
N SER A 14 -49.33 0.28 46.65
CA SER A 14 -48.86 0.25 45.26
C SER A 14 -47.33 0.35 45.25
N PHE A 15 -46.64 -0.78 45.10
CA PHE A 15 -45.22 -0.80 44.75
C PHE A 15 -45.08 -0.42 43.27
N SER A 16 -44.74 0.85 43.00
CA SER A 16 -44.27 1.28 41.69
C SER A 16 -42.90 0.68 41.44
N ALA A 17 -42.85 -0.47 40.78
CA ALA A 17 -41.61 -1.02 40.24
C ALA A 17 -41.15 -0.10 39.09
N PHE A 18 -40.20 0.78 39.37
CA PHE A 18 -39.47 1.48 38.31
C PHE A 18 -38.67 0.43 37.54
N SER A 19 -39.13 0.09 36.34
CA SER A 19 -38.34 -0.65 35.36
C SER A 19 -37.02 0.10 35.16
N GLN A 20 -35.91 -0.49 35.59
CA GLN A 20 -34.59 0.02 35.22
C GLN A 20 -34.48 -0.14 33.71
N ASN A 21 -34.59 0.97 32.98
CA ASN A 21 -34.14 1.01 31.59
C ASN A 21 -32.70 0.50 31.60
N LYS A 22 -32.46 -0.69 31.03
CA LYS A 22 -31.10 -1.15 30.74
C LYS A 22 -30.44 0.01 30.01
N LEU A 23 -29.41 0.60 30.61
CA LEU A 23 -28.52 1.52 29.92
C LEU A 23 -28.10 0.78 28.65
N GLN A 24 -28.61 1.22 27.50
CA GLN A 24 -28.10 0.75 26.23
C GLN A 24 -26.60 1.01 26.28
N PRO A 25 -25.74 -0.01 26.07
CA PRO A 25 -24.33 0.23 25.92
C PRO A 25 -24.18 1.39 24.94
N SER A 26 -23.45 2.44 25.33
CA SER A 26 -23.08 3.52 24.42
C SER A 26 -22.73 2.88 23.08
N GLN A 27 -23.51 3.17 22.03
CA GLN A 27 -23.22 2.66 20.70
C GLN A 27 -21.84 3.21 20.34
N THR A 28 -20.81 2.39 20.57
CA THR A 28 -19.48 2.71 20.11
C THR A 28 -19.57 2.75 18.60
N LEU A 29 -19.17 3.89 18.02
CA LEU A 29 -19.10 4.06 16.57
C LEU A 29 -18.33 2.87 16.00
N GLN A 30 -19.01 2.06 15.19
CA GLN A 30 -18.38 0.93 14.50
C GLN A 30 -17.33 1.51 13.54
N ARG A 31 -16.09 1.05 13.67
CA ARG A 31 -14.98 1.46 12.82
C ARG A 31 -14.26 0.21 12.32
N PRO A 32 -13.72 0.22 11.10
CA PRO A 32 -12.87 -0.88 10.64
C PRO A 32 -11.66 -1.01 11.58
N LYS A 33 -11.23 -2.24 11.85
CA LYS A 33 -10.02 -2.50 12.64
C LYS A 33 -8.76 -2.04 11.90
N LEU A 34 -8.78 -2.14 10.57
CA LEU A 34 -7.69 -1.79 9.69
C LEU A 34 -8.27 -1.15 8.43
N VAL A 35 -7.64 -0.06 7.98
CA VAL A 35 -7.81 0.47 6.63
C VAL A 35 -6.55 0.15 5.83
N VAL A 36 -6.73 -0.40 4.63
CA VAL A 36 -5.61 -0.62 3.69
C VAL A 36 -5.76 0.31 2.52
N GLY A 37 -4.80 1.21 2.34
CA GLY A 37 -4.69 2.03 1.14
C GLY A 37 -3.76 1.35 0.15
N LEU A 38 -4.28 0.86 -0.98
CA LEU A 38 -3.50 0.21 -2.02
C LEU A 38 -3.42 1.10 -3.27
N VAL A 39 -2.23 1.54 -3.64
CA VAL A 39 -1.97 2.31 -4.86
C VAL A 39 -1.15 1.45 -5.82
N ILE A 40 -1.66 1.23 -7.03
CA ILE A 40 -0.94 0.52 -8.10
C ILE A 40 -0.34 1.58 -9.03
N ASP A 41 0.98 1.75 -8.98
CA ASP A 41 1.68 2.83 -9.68
C ASP A 41 1.52 2.65 -11.21
N GLN A 42 1.24 3.75 -11.90
CA GLN A 42 0.93 3.78 -13.34
C GLN A 42 -0.28 2.91 -13.78
N MET A 43 -1.16 2.48 -12.87
CA MET A 43 -2.35 1.74 -13.26
C MET A 43 -3.36 2.64 -13.97
N ARG A 44 -3.58 2.36 -15.25
CA ARG A 44 -4.70 2.92 -15.99
C ARG A 44 -5.98 2.19 -15.61
N TRP A 45 -7.08 2.92 -15.54
CA TRP A 45 -8.41 2.38 -15.24
C TRP A 45 -8.80 1.21 -16.17
N ASP A 46 -8.45 1.29 -17.45
CA ASP A 46 -8.84 0.29 -18.44
C ASP A 46 -8.18 -1.08 -18.24
N TYR A 47 -7.12 -1.20 -17.44
CA TYR A 47 -6.54 -2.50 -17.09
C TYR A 47 -7.48 -3.40 -16.27
N LEU A 48 -8.46 -2.82 -15.57
CA LEU A 48 -9.51 -3.58 -14.86
C LEU A 48 -10.38 -4.38 -15.84
N TYR A 49 -10.62 -3.83 -17.03
CA TYR A 49 -11.54 -4.38 -18.02
C TYR A 49 -10.83 -5.09 -19.17
N ARG A 50 -9.69 -4.55 -19.62
CA ARG A 50 -8.90 -5.09 -20.72
C ARG A 50 -8.44 -6.52 -20.45
N TYR A 51 -8.06 -6.84 -19.21
CA TYR A 51 -7.60 -8.18 -18.81
C TYR A 51 -8.66 -8.97 -18.02
N TYR A 52 -9.89 -8.45 -17.91
CA TYR A 52 -10.94 -8.96 -17.02
C TYR A 52 -11.23 -10.45 -17.20
N GLU A 53 -11.34 -10.92 -18.44
CA GLU A 53 -11.63 -12.33 -18.74
C GLU A 53 -10.60 -13.30 -18.17
N ARG A 54 -9.36 -12.84 -17.95
CA ARG A 54 -8.26 -13.66 -17.44
C ARG A 54 -8.03 -13.53 -15.94
N TYR A 55 -8.62 -12.54 -15.28
CA TYR A 55 -8.55 -12.42 -13.83
C TYR A 55 -9.34 -13.52 -13.11
N GLY A 56 -8.80 -13.98 -11.99
CA GLY A 56 -9.49 -14.85 -11.05
C GLY A 56 -10.61 -14.12 -10.30
N SER A 57 -11.50 -14.87 -9.66
CA SER A 57 -12.63 -14.29 -8.91
C SER A 57 -12.24 -13.56 -7.63
N ALA A 58 -11.07 -13.89 -7.05
CA ALA A 58 -10.67 -13.44 -5.72
C ALA A 58 -9.74 -12.20 -5.71
N GLY A 59 -9.28 -11.72 -6.87
CA GLY A 59 -8.39 -10.57 -7.00
C GLY A 59 -9.14 -9.28 -7.38
N PHE A 60 -8.85 -8.69 -8.53
CA PHE A 60 -9.54 -7.48 -9.02
C PHE A 60 -11.05 -7.68 -9.14
N LYS A 61 -11.49 -8.87 -9.57
CA LYS A 61 -12.93 -9.19 -9.66
C LYS A 61 -13.63 -9.13 -8.31
N ARG A 62 -12.96 -9.51 -7.21
CA ARG A 62 -13.53 -9.37 -5.86
C ARG A 62 -13.76 -7.90 -5.53
N LEU A 63 -12.76 -7.05 -5.79
CA LEU A 63 -12.87 -5.60 -5.56
C LEU A 63 -14.00 -4.97 -6.38
N LEU A 64 -14.16 -5.38 -7.65
CA LEU A 64 -15.21 -4.87 -8.54
C LEU A 64 -16.61 -5.38 -8.17
N ASN A 65 -16.75 -6.67 -7.84
CA ASN A 65 -18.05 -7.31 -7.65
C ASN A 65 -18.60 -7.21 -6.23
N GLU A 66 -17.71 -7.09 -5.22
CA GLU A 66 -18.09 -7.02 -3.81
C GLU A 66 -17.83 -5.63 -3.19
N GLY A 67 -17.15 -4.73 -3.92
CA GLY A 67 -16.83 -3.38 -3.49
C GLY A 67 -17.64 -2.30 -4.22
N PHE A 68 -17.05 -1.11 -4.33
CA PHE A 68 -17.59 0.01 -5.07
C PHE A 68 -16.54 0.54 -6.05
N SER A 69 -16.88 0.67 -7.34
CA SER A 69 -16.01 1.26 -8.36
C SER A 69 -16.45 2.68 -8.70
N CYS A 70 -15.50 3.62 -8.69
CA CYS A 70 -15.71 4.98 -9.18
C CYS A 70 -14.99 5.16 -10.52
N ASP A 71 -15.67 4.77 -11.60
CA ASP A 71 -15.09 4.66 -12.94
C ASP A 71 -14.75 6.00 -13.62
N ASN A 72 -15.24 7.11 -13.05
CA ASN A 72 -14.96 8.47 -13.55
C ASN A 72 -14.17 9.31 -12.52
N THR A 73 -13.09 8.74 -11.99
CA THR A 73 -12.16 9.45 -11.11
C THR A 73 -10.99 10.00 -11.93
N GLN A 74 -10.77 11.32 -11.89
CA GLN A 74 -9.72 12.00 -12.66
C GLN A 74 -8.74 12.73 -11.74
N ILE A 75 -7.47 12.80 -12.15
CA ILE A 75 -6.45 13.60 -11.46
C ILE A 75 -6.68 15.08 -11.82
N SER A 76 -6.98 15.91 -10.83
CA SER A 76 -7.39 17.32 -11.00
C SER A 76 -6.21 18.32 -11.03
N TYR A 77 -5.00 17.84 -11.26
CA TYR A 77 -3.78 18.65 -11.28
C TYR A 77 -2.76 18.12 -12.28
N ILE A 78 -1.77 18.96 -12.57
CA ILE A 78 -0.55 18.59 -13.29
C ILE A 78 0.68 19.03 -12.49
N PRO A 79 1.82 18.33 -12.61
CA PRO A 79 2.04 17.10 -13.40
C PRO A 79 1.51 15.83 -12.72
N THR A 80 1.13 14.83 -13.51
CA THR A 80 0.61 13.52 -13.04
C THR A 80 1.74 12.54 -12.70
N TYR A 81 2.67 12.97 -11.83
CA TYR A 81 3.81 12.16 -11.39
C TYR A 81 3.53 11.41 -10.07
N THR A 82 4.32 10.37 -9.81
CA THR A 82 4.20 9.50 -8.63
C THR A 82 4.09 10.29 -7.32
N ALA A 83 5.02 11.22 -7.04
CA ALA A 83 5.02 11.95 -5.76
C ALA A 83 3.75 12.80 -5.58
N CYS A 84 3.35 13.56 -6.61
CA CYS A 84 2.13 14.36 -6.62
C CYS A 84 0.89 13.48 -6.39
N GLY A 85 0.84 12.34 -7.09
CA GLY A 85 -0.16 11.27 -6.94
C GLY A 85 -0.37 10.83 -5.50
N HIS A 86 0.70 10.32 -4.90
CA HIS A 86 0.66 9.75 -3.55
C HIS A 86 0.35 10.82 -2.50
N ALA A 87 0.92 12.02 -2.60
CA ALA A 87 0.62 13.10 -1.67
C ALA A 87 -0.85 13.53 -1.77
N SER A 88 -1.36 13.76 -2.97
CA SER A 88 -2.72 14.28 -3.16
C SER A 88 -3.79 13.27 -2.73
N LEU A 89 -3.59 11.98 -3.02
CA LEU A 89 -4.50 10.92 -2.61
C LEU A 89 -4.70 10.84 -1.09
N TYR A 90 -3.61 10.99 -0.33
CA TYR A 90 -3.65 10.84 1.13
C TYR A 90 -3.89 12.14 1.87
N THR A 91 -3.64 13.30 1.27
CA THR A 91 -3.96 14.61 1.86
C THR A 91 -5.36 15.11 1.52
N GLY A 92 -6.01 14.57 0.48
CA GLY A 92 -7.23 15.17 -0.07
C GLY A 92 -7.01 16.59 -0.61
N SER A 93 -5.75 16.95 -0.87
CA SER A 93 -5.31 18.27 -1.29
C SER A 93 -4.58 18.19 -2.63
N VAL A 94 -4.11 19.32 -3.15
CA VAL A 94 -3.42 19.43 -4.45
C VAL A 94 -1.97 19.87 -4.29
N PRO A 95 -1.08 19.62 -5.27
CA PRO A 95 0.34 20.03 -5.23
C PRO A 95 0.57 21.50 -4.82
N SER A 96 -0.32 22.41 -5.24
CA SER A 96 -0.26 23.84 -4.89
C SER A 96 -0.42 24.13 -3.38
N ILE A 97 -0.96 23.19 -2.60
CA ILE A 97 -1.24 23.36 -1.17
C ILE A 97 -0.40 22.37 -0.35
N ASN A 98 -0.37 21.08 -0.73
CA ASN A 98 0.41 20.07 -0.02
C ASN A 98 1.92 20.18 -0.27
N GLY A 99 2.36 21.01 -1.22
CA GLY A 99 3.77 21.36 -1.46
C GLY A 99 4.55 20.35 -2.33
N ILE A 100 3.99 19.18 -2.64
CA ILE A 100 4.66 18.17 -3.46
C ILE A 100 4.38 18.45 -4.95
N ALA A 101 5.21 19.31 -5.54
CA ALA A 101 5.04 19.83 -6.91
C ALA A 101 5.53 18.90 -8.03
N GLY A 102 6.25 17.82 -7.69
CA GLY A 102 6.84 16.87 -8.63
C GLY A 102 7.56 15.75 -7.90
N ASN A 103 8.12 14.80 -8.64
CA ASN A 103 9.13 13.89 -8.06
C ASN A 103 10.38 14.69 -7.64
N ASP A 104 10.68 15.74 -8.40
CA ASP A 104 11.80 16.64 -8.21
C ASP A 104 11.39 18.07 -8.58
N TRP A 105 12.05 19.07 -8.01
CA TRP A 105 11.89 20.48 -8.39
C TRP A 105 13.15 21.29 -8.13
N ILE A 106 13.20 22.52 -8.66
CA ILE A 106 14.24 23.50 -8.36
C ILE A 106 13.72 24.45 -7.27
N VAL A 107 14.47 24.58 -6.18
CA VAL A 107 14.17 25.56 -5.12
C VAL A 107 14.62 26.94 -5.59
N GLN A 108 13.65 27.78 -5.99
CA GLN A 108 13.93 29.07 -6.65
C GLN A 108 14.89 29.98 -5.87
N SER A 109 14.77 30.04 -4.54
CA SER A 109 15.63 30.88 -3.69
C SER A 109 17.10 30.47 -3.68
N THR A 110 17.42 29.22 -4.03
CA THR A 110 18.79 28.67 -3.99
C THR A 110 19.29 28.17 -5.35
N GLY A 111 18.39 28.00 -6.32
CA GLY A 111 18.67 27.35 -7.60
C GLY A 111 18.99 25.85 -7.50
N LYS A 112 18.90 25.25 -6.32
CA LYS A 112 19.27 23.84 -6.09
C LYS A 112 18.13 22.89 -6.41
N HIS A 113 18.50 21.72 -6.91
CA HIS A 113 17.60 20.59 -7.07
C HIS A 113 17.14 20.04 -5.71
N MET A 114 15.86 19.66 -5.64
CA MET A 114 15.23 19.01 -4.50
C MET A 114 14.48 17.78 -4.98
N TYR A 115 14.83 16.61 -4.44
CA TYR A 115 14.03 15.40 -4.59
C TYR A 115 12.93 15.38 -3.52
N CYS A 116 11.73 14.92 -3.88
CA CYS A 116 10.51 15.11 -3.09
C CYS A 116 10.61 14.69 -1.63
N THR A 117 11.27 13.58 -1.31
CA THR A 117 11.44 13.10 0.07
C THR A 117 12.86 13.28 0.61
N SER A 118 13.79 13.89 -0.14
CA SER A 118 15.19 14.00 0.28
C SER A 118 15.34 14.83 1.56
N ASP A 119 16.02 14.26 2.54
CA ASP A 119 16.28 14.92 3.81
C ASP A 119 17.67 14.63 4.38
N SER A 120 18.54 15.64 4.30
CA SER A 120 19.90 15.58 4.83
C SER A 120 19.98 15.58 6.36
N THR A 121 18.88 15.88 7.06
CA THR A 121 18.84 15.95 8.54
C THR A 121 18.64 14.59 9.20
N VAL A 122 18.23 13.57 8.43
CA VAL A 122 18.04 12.20 8.90
C VAL A 122 19.11 11.26 8.35
N GLN A 123 19.32 10.13 9.01
CA GLN A 123 20.26 9.10 8.58
C GLN A 123 19.53 7.85 8.10
N SER A 124 20.21 7.09 7.25
CA SER A 124 19.73 5.79 6.77
C SER A 124 19.71 4.76 7.89
N VAL A 125 18.67 3.94 7.92
CA VAL A 125 18.49 2.86 8.91
C VAL A 125 18.26 1.56 8.16
N GLY A 126 19.14 0.58 8.36
CA GLY A 126 19.13 -0.69 7.62
C GLY A 126 20.02 -0.73 6.36
N THR A 127 20.74 0.35 6.06
CA THR A 127 21.73 0.43 4.97
C THR A 127 22.82 1.47 5.28
N THR A 128 23.96 1.35 4.60
CA THR A 128 25.03 2.36 4.58
C THR A 128 24.89 3.36 3.41
N SER A 129 23.98 3.11 2.48
CA SER A 129 23.73 4.01 1.33
C SER A 129 22.99 5.28 1.76
N THR A 130 22.99 6.31 0.92
CA THR A 130 22.18 7.53 1.14
C THR A 130 20.70 7.33 0.81
N ALA A 131 20.27 6.13 0.39
CA ALA A 131 18.87 5.83 0.05
C ALA A 131 17.92 5.99 1.24
N GLY A 132 18.45 5.93 2.47
CA GLY A 132 17.69 6.15 3.69
C GLY A 132 17.62 7.62 4.14
N LYS A 133 18.27 8.57 3.46
CA LYS A 133 18.21 10.00 3.81
C LYS A 133 16.93 10.65 3.28
N MET A 134 15.79 10.12 3.74
CA MET A 134 14.45 10.47 3.26
C MET A 134 13.47 10.69 4.43
N SER A 135 12.57 11.66 4.30
CA SER A 135 11.53 11.98 5.28
C SER A 135 10.32 12.68 4.61
N PRO A 136 9.18 12.84 5.28
CA PRO A 136 8.02 13.55 4.73
C PRO A 136 8.15 15.08 4.85
N LYS A 137 9.33 15.64 5.20
CA LYS A 137 9.48 17.07 5.56
C LYS A 137 8.99 18.10 4.53
N ASN A 138 8.90 17.72 3.25
CA ASN A 138 8.47 18.61 2.18
C ASN A 138 6.94 18.57 1.97
N LEU A 139 6.24 17.63 2.62
CA LEU A 139 4.79 17.59 2.64
C LEU A 139 4.30 18.65 3.64
N LEU A 140 3.48 19.58 3.17
CA LEU A 140 3.04 20.73 3.98
C LEU A 140 1.69 20.51 4.69
N SER A 141 0.87 19.61 4.17
CA SER A 141 -0.46 19.30 4.69
C SER A 141 -0.46 17.97 5.43
N SER A 142 -1.31 17.80 6.44
CA SER A 142 -1.55 16.50 7.04
C SER A 142 -2.19 15.52 6.04
N THR A 143 -1.93 14.24 6.26
CA THR A 143 -2.61 13.15 5.55
C THR A 143 -3.80 12.62 6.37
N ILE A 144 -4.67 11.82 5.74
CA ILE A 144 -5.70 11.05 6.45
C ILE A 144 -5.09 10.11 7.52
N THR A 145 -3.85 9.65 7.31
CA THR A 145 -3.12 8.84 8.30
C THR A 145 -2.62 9.68 9.48
N ASP A 146 -2.17 10.92 9.25
CA ASP A 146 -1.88 11.88 10.32
C ASP A 146 -3.14 12.17 11.14
N GLU A 147 -4.26 12.44 10.47
CA GLU A 147 -5.54 12.70 11.14
C GLU A 147 -6.04 11.48 11.93
N LEU A 148 -5.80 10.25 11.44
CA LEU A 148 -6.08 9.04 12.21
C LEU A 148 -5.22 8.95 13.49
N LYS A 149 -3.92 9.27 13.40
CA LYS A 149 -3.05 9.33 14.58
C LYS A 149 -3.57 10.39 15.55
N LEU A 150 -3.89 11.60 15.10
CA LEU A 150 -4.44 12.67 15.95
C LEU A 150 -5.78 12.26 16.60
N ALA A 151 -6.72 11.74 15.82
CA ALA A 151 -8.05 11.33 16.30
C ALA A 151 -8.03 10.18 17.31
N THR A 152 -6.97 9.36 17.29
CA THR A 152 -6.78 8.24 18.22
C THR A 152 -5.79 8.56 19.34
N ASN A 153 -5.37 9.82 19.47
CA ASN A 153 -4.32 10.26 20.37
C ASN A 153 -3.08 9.34 20.28
N PHE A 154 -2.64 9.12 19.03
CA PHE A 154 -1.49 8.34 18.59
C PHE A 154 -1.51 6.85 18.95
N ARG A 155 -2.67 6.30 19.37
CA ARG A 155 -2.82 4.86 19.66
C ARG A 155 -2.98 3.99 18.41
N SER A 156 -3.50 4.54 17.31
CA SER A 156 -3.52 3.86 16.01
C SER A 156 -2.10 3.56 15.54
N LYS A 157 -1.91 2.45 14.84
CA LYS A 157 -0.68 2.15 14.10
C LYS A 157 -0.82 2.51 12.63
N VAL A 158 0.16 3.23 12.10
CA VAL A 158 0.25 3.63 10.69
C VAL A 158 1.58 3.18 10.10
N ILE A 159 1.54 2.42 9.00
CA ILE A 159 2.73 1.96 8.28
C ILE A 159 2.59 2.22 6.78
N GLY A 160 3.60 2.83 6.17
CA GLY A 160 3.74 2.95 4.72
C GLY A 160 4.77 1.98 4.13
N ILE A 161 4.46 1.35 3.01
CA ILE A 161 5.33 0.35 2.36
C ILE A 161 5.32 0.54 0.85
N SER A 162 6.51 0.65 0.25
CA SER A 162 6.66 0.68 -1.21
C SER A 162 8.09 0.38 -1.62
N LEU A 163 8.32 -0.13 -2.85
CA LEU A 163 9.69 -0.17 -3.35
C LEU A 163 10.28 1.25 -3.47
N LYS A 164 9.46 2.26 -3.77
CA LYS A 164 9.88 3.66 -3.87
C LYS A 164 9.71 4.36 -2.52
N ASP A 165 10.74 5.05 -2.03
CA ASP A 165 10.67 5.89 -0.82
C ASP A 165 9.42 6.78 -0.77
N ARG A 166 9.19 7.61 -1.80
CA ARG A 166 8.03 8.50 -1.96
C ARG A 166 6.69 7.78 -1.98
N GLY A 167 6.66 6.52 -2.41
CA GLY A 167 5.46 5.68 -2.40
C GLY A 167 5.09 5.14 -1.03
N GLY A 168 6.06 5.03 -0.11
CA GLY A 168 5.82 4.66 1.29
C GLY A 168 5.67 5.87 2.22
N ILE A 169 6.52 6.89 2.04
CA ILE A 169 6.63 8.06 2.91
C ILE A 169 5.43 9.00 2.79
N LEU A 170 5.07 9.42 1.57
CA LEU A 170 4.02 10.42 1.38
C LEU A 170 2.63 9.92 1.80
N PRO A 171 2.26 8.64 1.55
CA PRO A 171 1.04 8.07 2.12
C PRO A 171 1.04 7.90 3.63
N ALA A 172 2.20 7.59 4.23
CA ALA A 172 2.31 7.39 5.67
C ALA A 172 2.11 8.71 6.44
N GLY A 173 2.52 9.84 5.87
CA GLY A 173 2.41 11.15 6.51
C GLY A 173 3.50 11.38 7.57
N HIS A 174 3.31 12.40 8.39
CA HIS A 174 4.29 12.87 9.37
C HIS A 174 4.32 12.01 10.64
N SER A 175 3.18 11.44 11.01
CA SER A 175 2.94 10.85 12.33
C SER A 175 3.01 9.33 12.32
N ALA A 176 3.44 8.72 11.22
CA ALA A 176 3.46 7.27 11.06
C ALA A 176 4.44 6.58 12.01
N ASP A 177 4.11 5.34 12.41
CA ASP A 177 4.99 4.50 13.22
C ASP A 177 6.19 3.97 12.40
N ALA A 178 6.03 3.88 11.08
CA ALA A 178 7.12 3.62 10.13
C ALA A 178 6.70 3.91 8.68
N ALA A 179 7.68 4.26 7.85
CA ALA A 179 7.62 3.97 6.42
C ALA A 179 8.84 3.12 6.04
N TYR A 180 8.62 2.11 5.19
CA TYR A 180 9.67 1.21 4.71
C TYR A 180 9.76 1.26 3.19
N TRP A 181 10.99 1.30 2.68
CA TRP A 181 11.25 1.25 1.25
C TRP A 181 12.47 0.43 0.89
N TYR A 182 12.58 0.09 -0.39
CA TYR A 182 13.61 -0.82 -0.89
C TYR A 182 14.91 -0.07 -1.21
N ASP A 183 16.03 -0.58 -0.72
CA ASP A 183 17.38 -0.09 -1.05
C ASP A 183 18.02 -0.95 -2.14
N ASP A 184 18.24 -0.35 -3.31
CA ASP A 184 18.79 -1.05 -4.48
C ASP A 184 20.21 -1.55 -4.24
N LEU A 185 20.99 -0.89 -3.38
CA LEU A 185 22.36 -1.30 -3.12
C LEU A 185 22.41 -2.65 -2.39
N THR A 186 21.57 -2.82 -1.37
CA THR A 186 21.63 -3.97 -0.46
C THR A 186 20.56 -5.03 -0.73
N GLY A 187 19.50 -4.66 -1.45
CA GLY A 187 18.31 -5.47 -1.65
C GLY A 187 17.45 -5.63 -0.40
N ASN A 188 17.63 -4.76 0.59
CA ASN A 188 16.92 -4.79 1.86
C ASN A 188 15.80 -3.75 1.90
N TRP A 189 14.78 -4.02 2.71
CA TRP A 189 13.85 -3.01 3.20
C TRP A 189 14.52 -2.16 4.28
N ILE A 190 14.46 -0.85 4.12
CA ILE A 190 15.11 0.15 4.96
C ILE A 190 14.11 1.20 5.44
N THR A 191 14.55 2.05 6.35
CA THR A 191 13.83 3.26 6.78
C THR A 191 14.83 4.39 7.05
N SER A 192 14.40 5.46 7.72
CA SER A 192 15.26 6.55 8.17
C SER A 192 15.08 6.84 9.66
N THR A 193 16.02 7.61 10.22
CA THR A 193 15.93 8.10 11.61
C THR A 193 14.78 9.06 11.84
N TYR A 194 14.03 9.47 10.80
CA TYR A 194 12.75 10.15 10.99
C TYR A 194 11.76 9.25 11.75
N TYR A 195 11.70 7.96 11.39
CA TYR A 195 10.73 7.02 11.93
C TYR A 195 11.29 6.21 13.10
N ARG A 196 12.52 5.69 12.96
CA ARG A 196 13.09 4.74 13.94
C ARG A 196 14.60 4.89 14.04
N ALA A 197 15.14 4.67 15.24
CA ALA A 197 16.59 4.64 15.44
C ALA A 197 17.24 3.39 14.82
N ASN A 198 16.53 2.24 14.86
CA ASN A 198 16.99 0.95 14.36
C ASN A 198 15.85 0.26 13.59
N LEU A 199 16.21 -0.68 12.70
CA LEU A 199 15.22 -1.58 12.11
C LEU A 199 14.62 -2.48 13.21
N PRO A 200 13.31 -2.74 13.20
CA PRO A 200 12.74 -3.79 14.04
C PRO A 200 13.29 -5.16 13.65
N THR A 201 13.43 -6.06 14.63
CA THR A 201 13.94 -7.42 14.41
C THR A 201 13.16 -8.19 13.34
N TRP A 202 11.86 -7.92 13.16
CA TRP A 202 11.07 -8.57 12.12
C TRP A 202 11.47 -8.12 10.71
N VAL A 203 11.88 -6.86 10.54
CA VAL A 203 12.39 -6.33 9.26
C VAL A 203 13.76 -6.93 8.95
N GLU A 204 14.64 -6.99 9.95
CA GLU A 204 15.94 -7.66 9.82
C GLU A 204 15.78 -9.13 9.45
N THR A 205 14.85 -9.83 10.13
CA THR A 205 14.52 -11.22 9.84
C THR A 205 14.00 -11.40 8.42
N PHE A 206 13.12 -10.51 7.96
CA PHE A 206 12.62 -10.52 6.58
C PHE A 206 13.75 -10.32 5.56
N ASN A 207 14.60 -9.31 5.77
CA ASN A 207 15.75 -9.02 4.91
C ASN A 207 16.74 -10.20 4.84
N ASN A 208 16.93 -10.90 5.97
CA ASN A 208 17.81 -12.07 6.06
C ASN A 208 17.28 -13.30 5.31
N GLN A 209 16.00 -13.34 4.91
CA GLN A 209 15.48 -14.40 4.04
C GLN A 209 16.01 -14.30 2.61
N LYS A 210 16.56 -13.13 2.20
CA LYS A 210 17.12 -12.89 0.87
C LYS A 210 16.16 -13.31 -0.26
N LEU A 211 14.88 -12.97 -0.09
CA LEU A 211 13.82 -13.31 -1.06
C LEU A 211 14.11 -12.75 -2.46
N VAL A 212 14.75 -11.58 -2.54
CA VAL A 212 15.17 -10.99 -3.81
C VAL A 212 16.09 -11.92 -4.59
N ASP A 213 17.09 -12.52 -3.94
CA ASP A 213 18.01 -13.46 -4.60
C ASP A 213 17.27 -14.68 -5.12
N LYS A 214 16.29 -15.19 -4.35
CA LYS A 214 15.42 -16.29 -4.77
C LYS A 214 14.57 -15.91 -5.99
N TYR A 215 13.96 -14.73 -6.01
CA TYR A 215 13.15 -14.29 -7.16
C TYR A 215 14.03 -14.06 -8.41
N LEU A 216 15.14 -13.34 -8.28
CA LEU A 216 16.01 -12.99 -9.40
C LEU A 216 16.89 -14.16 -9.90
N SER A 217 16.86 -15.32 -9.23
CA SER A 217 17.48 -16.56 -9.72
C SER A 217 16.62 -17.31 -10.74
N GLN A 218 15.40 -16.83 -11.00
CA GLN A 218 14.45 -17.46 -11.91
C GLN A 218 14.35 -16.67 -13.21
N LYS A 219 14.14 -17.39 -14.33
CA LYS A 219 13.70 -16.76 -15.58
C LYS A 219 12.27 -16.27 -15.43
N TRP A 220 11.95 -15.16 -16.09
CA TRP A 220 10.56 -14.74 -16.21
C TRP A 220 9.97 -15.33 -17.49
N THR A 221 9.09 -16.30 -17.30
CA THR A 221 8.21 -16.83 -18.36
C THR A 221 6.80 -16.30 -18.16
N THR A 222 6.03 -16.19 -19.24
CA THR A 222 4.61 -15.85 -19.15
C THR A 222 3.86 -16.85 -18.26
N LEU A 223 2.86 -16.36 -17.51
CA LEU A 223 2.01 -17.15 -16.63
C LEU A 223 1.14 -18.16 -17.39
N TYR A 224 0.82 -17.84 -18.64
CA TYR A 224 0.04 -18.66 -19.56
C TYR A 224 0.81 -18.81 -20.90
N PRO A 225 0.36 -19.67 -21.82
CA PRO A 225 0.98 -19.78 -23.14
C PRO A 225 0.98 -18.42 -23.88
N LEU A 226 2.13 -18.03 -24.41
CA LEU A 226 2.38 -16.68 -24.98
C LEU A 226 1.37 -16.29 -26.06
N GLU A 227 0.97 -17.24 -26.90
CA GLU A 227 0.01 -17.05 -27.99
C GLU A 227 -1.41 -16.68 -27.51
N THR A 228 -1.70 -16.85 -26.22
CA THR A 228 -3.00 -16.52 -25.60
C THR A 228 -3.10 -15.08 -25.09
N TYR A 229 -2.01 -14.30 -25.12
CA TYR A 229 -1.98 -12.89 -24.71
C TYR A 229 -2.59 -11.99 -25.79
N LYS A 230 -3.89 -12.15 -26.02
CA LYS A 230 -4.64 -11.47 -27.10
C LYS A 230 -4.87 -9.98 -26.85
N GLN A 231 -4.63 -9.51 -25.62
CA GLN A 231 -4.83 -8.12 -25.21
C GLN A 231 -3.52 -7.31 -25.24
N SER A 232 -2.49 -7.87 -25.87
CA SER A 232 -1.16 -7.30 -26.01
C SER A 232 -0.73 -7.22 -27.49
N SER A 233 0.26 -6.38 -27.79
CA SER A 233 0.98 -6.38 -29.06
C SER A 233 1.75 -7.70 -29.26
N PRO A 234 2.25 -7.99 -30.48
CA PRO A 234 3.22 -9.05 -30.66
C PRO A 234 4.39 -8.88 -29.70
N ASP A 235 4.84 -10.00 -29.12
CA ASP A 235 5.91 -10.03 -28.11
C ASP A 235 7.16 -9.27 -28.54
N ASN A 236 7.57 -9.38 -29.80
CA ASN A 236 8.71 -8.63 -30.33
C ASN A 236 8.25 -7.28 -30.92
N SER A 237 8.14 -6.23 -30.11
CA SER A 237 7.84 -4.87 -30.56
C SER A 237 8.96 -3.85 -30.25
N PRO A 238 10.19 -4.04 -30.77
CA PRO A 238 11.40 -3.33 -30.35
C PRO A 238 11.45 -1.84 -30.76
N ARG A 239 10.46 -1.38 -31.53
CA ARG A 239 10.29 0.04 -31.85
C ARG A 239 9.75 0.83 -30.65
N TYR A 240 9.02 0.16 -29.76
CA TYR A 240 8.30 0.80 -28.65
C TYR A 240 8.64 0.18 -27.29
N GLU A 241 9.09 -1.07 -27.27
CA GLU A 241 9.51 -1.78 -26.07
C GLU A 241 11.03 -1.71 -25.86
N GLY A 242 11.42 -1.38 -24.63
CA GLY A 242 12.79 -1.46 -24.14
C GLY A 242 13.18 -2.89 -23.81
N LYS A 243 14.48 -3.19 -23.94
CA LYS A 243 15.04 -4.53 -23.70
C LYS A 243 15.80 -4.58 -22.39
N TYR A 244 15.80 -5.74 -21.75
CA TYR A 244 16.71 -5.96 -20.65
C TYR A 244 18.17 -5.98 -21.11
N PRO A 245 19.12 -5.68 -20.21
CA PRO A 245 20.53 -5.77 -20.55
C PRO A 245 20.88 -7.17 -21.05
N LYS A 246 21.74 -7.25 -22.07
CA LYS A 246 22.20 -8.49 -22.72
C LYS A 246 21.13 -9.28 -23.50
N GLU A 247 19.87 -8.85 -23.51
CA GLU A 247 18.85 -9.42 -24.39
C GLU A 247 18.88 -8.73 -25.78
N PRO A 248 18.84 -9.49 -26.89
CA PRO A 248 18.89 -8.91 -28.23
C PRO A 248 17.59 -8.19 -28.62
N SER A 249 16.46 -8.64 -28.08
CA SER A 249 15.10 -8.17 -28.32
C SER A 249 14.26 -8.24 -27.04
N PRO A 250 13.20 -7.42 -26.90
CA PRO A 250 12.28 -7.51 -25.77
C PRO A 250 11.30 -8.67 -26.03
N VAL A 251 11.67 -9.90 -25.71
CA VAL A 251 10.82 -11.07 -25.95
C VAL A 251 10.91 -12.05 -24.80
N PHE A 252 9.81 -12.74 -24.52
CA PHE A 252 9.82 -13.83 -23.56
C PHE A 252 10.55 -15.06 -24.12
N PRO A 253 11.17 -15.89 -23.26
CA PRO A 253 11.36 -15.67 -21.82
C PRO A 253 12.55 -14.76 -21.50
N HIS A 254 12.41 -13.93 -20.45
CA HIS A 254 13.51 -13.07 -19.99
C HIS A 254 14.46 -13.80 -19.04
N ASP A 255 15.76 -13.73 -19.32
CA ASP A 255 16.81 -14.41 -18.55
C ASP A 255 17.33 -13.51 -17.42
N ILE A 256 16.44 -13.21 -16.45
CA ILE A 256 16.74 -12.34 -15.30
C ILE A 256 18.09 -12.65 -14.64
N PRO A 257 18.46 -13.93 -14.40
CA PRO A 257 19.75 -14.26 -13.79
C PRO A 257 20.96 -13.81 -14.62
N ALA A 258 20.84 -13.72 -15.95
CA ALA A 258 21.94 -13.35 -16.84
C ALA A 258 22.31 -11.87 -16.76
N TYR A 259 21.37 -11.00 -16.36
CA TYR A 259 21.59 -9.55 -16.31
C TYR A 259 21.32 -8.92 -14.95
N ARG A 260 20.99 -9.70 -13.91
CA ARG A 260 20.96 -9.19 -12.54
C ARG A 260 22.25 -8.43 -12.26
N SER A 261 22.11 -7.16 -11.89
CA SER A 261 23.24 -6.33 -11.50
C SER A 261 23.85 -6.84 -10.19
N SER A 262 25.06 -6.37 -9.86
CA SER A 262 25.59 -6.57 -8.51
C SER A 262 24.73 -5.89 -7.43
N ASN A 263 23.95 -4.88 -7.83
CA ASN A 263 22.91 -4.27 -7.02
C ASN A 263 21.54 -4.94 -7.31
N ALA A 264 20.64 -4.88 -6.33
CA ALA A 264 19.38 -5.60 -6.35
C ALA A 264 18.25 -4.83 -7.07
N SER A 265 18.58 -3.76 -7.81
CA SER A 265 17.61 -2.88 -8.50
C SER A 265 16.72 -3.61 -9.51
N THR A 266 17.20 -4.71 -10.10
CA THR A 266 16.48 -5.50 -11.11
C THR A 266 15.09 -5.92 -10.65
N ILE A 267 14.87 -6.15 -9.35
CA ILE A 267 13.57 -6.57 -8.82
C ILE A 267 12.44 -5.58 -9.14
N ARG A 268 12.76 -4.28 -9.23
CA ARG A 268 11.79 -3.21 -9.54
C ARG A 268 11.18 -3.37 -10.92
N ASN A 269 11.98 -3.83 -11.87
CA ASN A 269 11.59 -4.09 -13.25
C ASN A 269 11.17 -5.55 -13.46
N THR A 270 10.54 -6.19 -12.46
CA THR A 270 9.97 -7.53 -12.59
C THR A 270 8.67 -7.63 -11.82
N HIS A 271 7.85 -8.64 -12.12
CA HIS A 271 6.61 -8.86 -11.38
C HIS A 271 6.83 -9.16 -9.90
N TRP A 272 7.96 -9.78 -9.55
CA TRP A 272 8.28 -10.14 -8.16
C TRP A 272 8.47 -8.94 -7.24
N GLY A 273 8.71 -7.73 -7.75
CA GLY A 273 8.77 -6.53 -6.90
C GLY A 273 7.44 -6.24 -6.19
N ASN A 274 6.30 -6.46 -6.86
CA ASN A 274 4.99 -6.35 -6.22
C ASN A 274 4.72 -7.53 -5.27
N THR A 275 5.10 -8.75 -5.65
CA THR A 275 5.03 -9.93 -4.76
C THR A 275 5.83 -9.70 -3.47
N LEU A 276 7.07 -9.21 -3.57
CA LEU A 276 7.93 -8.85 -2.45
C LEU A 276 7.28 -7.79 -1.54
N THR A 277 6.63 -6.79 -2.14
CA THR A 277 5.92 -5.73 -1.41
C THR A 277 4.76 -6.31 -0.60
N PHE A 278 3.97 -7.23 -1.17
CA PHE A 278 2.90 -7.90 -0.43
C PHE A 278 3.42 -8.85 0.64
N ASP A 279 4.50 -9.59 0.40
CA ASP A 279 5.10 -10.46 1.41
C ASP A 279 5.66 -9.67 2.59
N PHE A 280 6.23 -8.49 2.33
CA PHE A 280 6.64 -7.56 3.38
C PHE A 280 5.42 -6.98 4.13
N ALA A 281 4.35 -6.62 3.43
CA ALA A 281 3.12 -6.12 4.04
C ALA A 281 2.43 -7.17 4.94
N LYS A 282 2.38 -8.44 4.53
CA LYS A 282 1.90 -9.56 5.36
C LYS A 282 2.76 -9.72 6.62
N SER A 283 4.08 -9.60 6.49
CA SER A 283 4.99 -9.64 7.63
C SER A 283 4.75 -8.47 8.59
N ALA A 284 4.56 -7.26 8.06
CA ALA A 284 4.22 -6.08 8.86
C ALA A 284 2.89 -6.26 9.62
N LEU A 285 1.83 -6.73 8.94
CA LEU A 285 0.51 -7.03 9.54
C LEU A 285 0.65 -7.95 10.75
N GLN A 286 1.40 -9.04 10.60
CA GLN A 286 1.62 -10.02 11.66
C GLN A 286 2.45 -9.45 12.80
N SER A 287 3.63 -8.91 12.50
CA SER A 287 4.63 -8.52 13.50
C SER A 287 4.24 -7.25 14.25
N GLU A 288 3.53 -6.33 13.60
CA GLU A 288 3.07 -5.09 14.22
C GLU A 288 1.65 -5.23 14.79
N GLY A 289 0.97 -6.36 14.56
CA GLY A 289 -0.38 -6.60 15.08
C GLY A 289 -1.40 -5.57 14.56
N LEU A 290 -1.27 -5.14 13.31
CA LEU A 290 -2.19 -4.20 12.69
C LEU A 290 -3.61 -4.78 12.67
N GLY A 291 -4.59 -3.98 13.08
CA GLY A 291 -5.98 -4.40 13.25
C GLY A 291 -6.26 -5.15 14.56
N LYS A 292 -5.29 -5.20 15.48
CA LYS A 292 -5.41 -5.89 16.78
C LYS A 292 -5.26 -4.95 17.99
N SER A 293 -5.01 -3.66 17.77
CA SER A 293 -4.77 -2.65 18.82
C SER A 293 -6.03 -2.17 19.54
N GLY A 294 -7.23 -2.50 19.03
CA GLY A 294 -8.50 -1.95 19.49
C GLY A 294 -8.81 -0.55 18.95
N GLN A 295 -7.90 0.05 18.18
CA GLN A 295 -8.15 1.22 17.34
C GLN A 295 -8.16 0.82 15.87
N THR A 296 -8.68 1.69 15.01
CA THR A 296 -8.44 1.57 13.57
C THR A 296 -6.96 1.84 13.31
N ASP A 297 -6.28 0.88 12.71
CA ASP A 297 -4.91 1.01 12.18
C ASP A 297 -4.95 1.32 10.68
N PHE A 298 -3.85 1.80 10.10
CA PHE A 298 -3.72 2.08 8.66
C PHE A 298 -2.46 1.44 8.07
N LEU A 299 -2.64 0.73 6.96
CA LEU A 299 -1.54 0.20 6.14
C LEU A 299 -1.60 0.80 4.74
N ALA A 300 -0.64 1.66 4.40
CA ALA A 300 -0.51 2.23 3.07
C ALA A 300 0.52 1.43 2.26
N ILE A 301 0.11 0.90 1.10
CA ILE A 301 0.92 0.06 0.22
C ILE A 301 0.92 0.67 -1.17
N SER A 302 2.11 0.89 -1.72
CA SER A 302 2.30 1.30 -3.12
C SER A 302 3.08 0.25 -3.90
N LEU A 303 2.44 -0.30 -4.92
CA LEU A 303 2.95 -1.33 -5.81
C LEU A 303 3.65 -0.67 -7.00
N SER A 304 4.97 -0.73 -7.03
CA SER A 304 5.77 0.08 -7.96
C SER A 304 6.16 -0.61 -9.26
N SER A 305 6.17 -1.95 -9.31
CA SER A 305 6.71 -2.68 -10.48
C SER A 305 5.93 -2.43 -11.75
N THR A 306 4.63 -2.15 -11.65
CA THR A 306 3.76 -1.81 -12.79
C THR A 306 4.23 -0.55 -13.50
N ASP A 307 4.72 0.46 -12.76
CA ASP A 307 5.26 1.69 -13.33
C ASP A 307 6.63 1.47 -13.99
N TYR A 308 7.53 0.73 -13.33
CA TYR A 308 8.84 0.42 -13.91
C TYR A 308 8.73 -0.39 -15.21
N LEU A 309 7.88 -1.43 -15.20
CA LEU A 309 7.61 -2.22 -16.40
C LEU A 309 6.89 -1.39 -17.46
N GLY A 310 5.93 -0.54 -17.06
CA GLY A 310 5.20 0.29 -18.01
C GLY A 310 6.08 1.34 -18.68
N HIS A 311 7.06 1.88 -17.96
CA HIS A 311 8.10 2.73 -18.54
C HIS A 311 9.03 1.99 -19.50
N GLN A 312 9.33 0.72 -19.23
CA GLN A 312 10.24 -0.06 -20.05
C GLN A 312 9.55 -0.59 -21.31
N PHE A 313 8.35 -1.16 -21.20
CA PHE A 313 7.70 -1.91 -22.28
C PHE A 313 6.46 -1.20 -22.85
N GLY A 314 5.87 -0.27 -22.11
CA GLY A 314 4.64 0.40 -22.53
C GLY A 314 3.38 -0.43 -22.26
N PRO A 315 2.20 0.22 -22.30
CA PRO A 315 0.96 -0.36 -21.78
C PRO A 315 0.42 -1.54 -22.60
N ASN A 316 0.87 -1.71 -23.85
CA ASN A 316 0.36 -2.72 -24.76
C ASN A 316 1.21 -4.00 -24.79
N SER A 317 2.31 -4.07 -24.04
CA SER A 317 3.22 -5.21 -24.10
C SER A 317 2.71 -6.46 -23.38
N VAL A 318 3.28 -7.61 -23.74
CA VAL A 318 3.01 -8.91 -23.08
C VAL A 318 3.43 -8.86 -21.62
N GLU A 319 4.53 -8.19 -21.29
CA GLU A 319 5.06 -8.02 -19.93
C GLU A 319 4.04 -7.32 -19.03
N ILE A 320 3.33 -6.31 -19.54
CA ILE A 320 2.31 -5.60 -18.76
C ILE A 320 1.08 -6.47 -18.55
N GLU A 321 0.57 -7.15 -19.58
CA GLU A 321 -0.53 -8.10 -19.38
C GLU A 321 -0.12 -9.18 -18.36
N ASP A 322 1.06 -9.79 -18.49
CA ASP A 322 1.54 -10.82 -17.56
C ASP A 322 1.69 -10.30 -16.12
N MET A 323 2.24 -9.10 -15.96
CA MET A 323 2.34 -8.40 -14.68
C MET A 323 0.97 -8.24 -14.02
N TYR A 324 -0.05 -7.76 -14.74
CA TYR A 324 -1.38 -7.57 -14.15
C TYR A 324 -2.08 -8.90 -13.82
N LEU A 325 -1.88 -9.95 -14.62
CA LEU A 325 -2.42 -11.28 -14.32
C LEU A 325 -1.78 -11.91 -13.08
N ARG A 326 -0.49 -11.68 -12.85
CA ARG A 326 0.21 -12.10 -11.64
C ARG A 326 -0.18 -11.24 -10.44
N LEU A 327 -0.33 -9.93 -10.65
CA LEU A 327 -0.79 -9.00 -9.63
C LEU A 327 -2.19 -9.35 -9.13
N ASP A 328 -3.11 -9.76 -10.01
CA ASP A 328 -4.43 -10.26 -9.62
C ASP A 328 -4.35 -11.42 -8.62
N LYS A 329 -3.43 -12.37 -8.85
CA LYS A 329 -3.17 -13.49 -7.92
C LYS A 329 -2.55 -13.03 -6.61
N ASP A 330 -1.63 -12.08 -6.65
CA ASP A 330 -1.01 -11.51 -5.45
C ASP A 330 -2.04 -10.73 -4.60
N ILE A 331 -2.92 -9.95 -5.24
CA ILE A 331 -4.04 -9.27 -4.59
C ILE A 331 -4.99 -10.30 -3.96
N ALA A 332 -5.36 -11.36 -4.68
CA ALA A 332 -6.20 -12.42 -4.13
C ALA A 332 -5.57 -13.07 -2.90
N SER A 333 -4.27 -13.39 -2.96
CA SER A 333 -3.52 -13.92 -1.81
C SER A 333 -3.54 -12.95 -0.63
N PHE A 334 -3.37 -11.66 -0.87
CA PHE A 334 -3.35 -10.63 0.18
C PHE A 334 -4.73 -10.40 0.79
N LEU A 335 -5.80 -10.31 0.00
CA LEU A 335 -7.17 -10.18 0.51
C LEU A 335 -7.58 -11.39 1.37
N ASN A 336 -7.25 -12.61 0.93
CA ASN A 336 -7.50 -13.82 1.72
C ASN A 336 -6.69 -13.84 3.03
N TYR A 337 -5.47 -13.30 3.01
CA TYR A 337 -4.67 -13.13 4.23
C TYR A 337 -5.32 -12.13 5.19
N LEU A 338 -5.85 -11.01 4.70
CA LEU A 338 -6.59 -10.03 5.51
C LEU A 338 -7.85 -10.65 6.14
N ASP A 339 -8.63 -11.40 5.37
CA ASP A 339 -9.84 -12.09 5.86
C ASP A 339 -9.51 -13.01 7.04
N THR A 340 -8.38 -13.71 6.96
CA THR A 340 -7.94 -14.66 7.99
C THR A 340 -7.32 -13.96 9.20
N SER A 341 -6.54 -12.90 8.97
CA SER A 341 -5.68 -12.27 9.99
C SER A 341 -6.34 -11.12 10.77
N VAL A 342 -7.26 -10.39 10.13
CA VAL A 342 -7.95 -9.21 10.67
C VAL A 342 -9.46 -9.45 10.74
N GLY A 343 -10.01 -10.08 9.70
CA GLY A 343 -11.42 -10.38 9.53
C GLY A 343 -11.90 -10.02 8.12
N LYS A 344 -13.01 -10.65 7.71
CA LYS A 344 -13.61 -10.40 6.39
C LYS A 344 -14.03 -8.94 6.25
N GLY A 345 -13.59 -8.31 5.17
CA GLY A 345 -13.94 -6.95 4.76
C GLY A 345 -14.80 -6.93 3.51
#